data_AF-A0A7W0QGX4-F1
#
_entry.id   AF-A0A7W0QGX4-F1
#
_cell.length_a   1.000
_cell.length_b   1.000
_cell.length_c   1.000
_cell.angle_alpha   90.00
_cell.angle_beta   90.00
_cell.angle_gamma   90.00
#
_symmetry.space_group_name_H-M   'P 1'
#
loop_
_entity.id
_entity.type
_entity.pdbx_description
1 polymer ?
#
loop_
_entity_poly.entity_id
_entity_poly.type
_entity_poly.pdbx_seq_one_letter_code
_entity_poly.pdbx_strand_id
1 'polypeptide(L)' 'MIFVEHCAGCGRRGPVLCRTCRFALVASGITTPSGVIAAVPFRGRARDVVLGLKYGNRRAVSRHLAGLLVNRL' A
#
# COMPACT_ATOMS: atom_id res chain seq x y z
N MET A 1 9.73 -23.66 -0.97
CA MET A 1 8.91 -23.01 0.07
C MET A 1 7.67 -22.41 -0.58
N ILE A 2 6.48 -22.95 -0.33
CA ILE A 2 5.24 -22.35 -0.81
C ILE A 2 4.91 -21.21 0.14
N PHE A 3 5.36 -20.00 -0.17
CA PHE A 3 4.90 -18.81 0.54
C PHE A 3 3.41 -18.65 0.23
N VAL A 4 2.56 -18.95 1.21
CA VAL A 4 1.15 -18.58 1.13
C VAL A 4 1.12 -17.07 1.18
N GLU A 5 1.11 -16.44 -0.01
CA GLU A 5 0.99 -15.00 -0.09
C GLU A 5 -0.37 -14.58 0.47
N HIS A 6 -0.33 -13.58 1.34
CA HIS A 6 -1.52 -12.94 1.90
C HIS A 6 -1.41 -11.46 1.58
N CYS A 7 -2.53 -10.85 1.17
CA CYS A 7 -2.58 -9.44 0.85
C CYS A 7 -2.20 -8.59 2.07
N ALA A 8 -1.22 -7.70 1.90
CA ALA A 8 -0.70 -6.87 2.99
C ALA A 8 -1.74 -5.89 3.58
N GLY A 9 -2.79 -5.56 2.83
CA GLY A 9 -3.83 -4.63 3.29
C GLY A 9 -5.05 -5.30 3.94
N CYS A 10 -5.37 -6.55 3.60
CA CYS A 10 -6.59 -7.21 4.10
C CYS A 10 -6.39 -8.63 4.65
N GLY A 11 -5.18 -9.17 4.54
CA GLY A 11 -4.85 -10.51 5.02
C GLY A 11 -5.46 -11.66 4.21
N ARG A 12 -6.29 -11.42 3.18
CA ARG A 12 -6.80 -12.51 2.33
C ARG A 12 -5.66 -13.22 1.59
N ARG A 13 -5.74 -14.55 1.47
CA ARG A 13 -4.83 -15.35 0.64
C ARG A 13 -4.85 -14.87 -0.81
N GLY A 14 -3.70 -14.94 -1.47
CA GLY A 14 -3.51 -14.49 -2.84
C GLY A 14 -2.36 -13.48 -2.95
N PRO A 15 -2.34 -12.62 -3.97
CA PRO A 15 -1.19 -11.76 -4.26
C PRO A 15 -0.87 -10.81 -3.10
N VAL A 16 0.39 -10.37 -3.03
CA VAL A 16 0.91 -9.34 -2.10
C VAL A 16 -0.04 -8.16 -1.90
N LEU A 17 -0.71 -7.70 -2.96
CA LEU A 17 -1.87 -6.80 -2.86
C LEU A 17 -3.00 -7.30 -3.76
N CYS A 18 -4.16 -7.55 -3.17
CA CYS A 18 -5.37 -7.88 -3.92
C CYS A 18 -5.91 -6.65 -4.68
N ARG A 19 -6.70 -6.90 -5.73
CA ARG A 19 -7.31 -5.85 -6.57
C ARG A 19 -8.00 -4.76 -5.74
N THR A 20 -8.83 -5.15 -4.77
CA THR A 20 -9.54 -4.19 -3.90
C THR A 20 -8.59 -3.28 -3.11
N CYS A 21 -7.52 -3.86 -2.52
CA CYS A 21 -6.54 -3.06 -1.77
C CYS A 21 -5.72 -2.15 -2.69
N ARG A 22 -5.40 -2.59 -3.91
CA ARG A 22 -4.77 -1.72 -4.92
C ARG A 22 -5.66 -0.53 -5.29
N PHE A 23 -6.95 -0.78 -5.56
CA PHE A 23 -7.90 0.29 -5.83
C PHE A 23 -8.05 1.26 -4.66
N ALA A 24 -8.07 0.76 -3.42
CA ALA A 24 -8.15 1.62 -2.25
C ALA A 24 -6.94 2.56 -2.12
N LEU A 25 -5.75 2.14 -2.57
CA LEU A 25 -4.56 3.00 -2.59
C LEU A 25 -4.68 4.10 -3.66
N VAL A 26 -5.16 3.75 -4.87
CA VAL A 26 -5.23 4.69 -6.00
C VAL A 26 -6.42 5.67 -5.87
N ALA A 27 -7.59 5.19 -5.42
CA ALA A 27 -8.80 5.99 -5.32
C ALA A 27 -8.79 6.99 -4.14
N SER A 28 -7.83 6.86 -3.24
CA SER A 28 -7.73 7.74 -2.07
C SER A 28 -7.13 9.09 -2.47
N GLY A 29 -8.00 10.07 -2.75
CA GLY A 29 -7.60 11.47 -2.81
C GLY A 29 -6.98 11.92 -1.49
N ILE A 30 -5.88 12.67 -1.57
CA ILE A 30 -5.23 13.32 -0.43
C ILE A 30 -4.88 14.75 -0.78
N THR A 31 -5.23 15.65 0.13
CA THR A 31 -4.76 17.04 0.18
C THR A 31 -3.59 17.09 1.15
N THR A 32 -2.44 17.60 0.70
CA THR A 32 -1.24 17.73 1.53
C THR A 32 -0.93 19.21 1.76
N PRO A 33 -0.32 19.56 2.93
CA PRO A 33 0.24 20.89 3.14
C PRO A 33 1.31 21.23 2.08
N SER A 34 1.57 22.52 1.87
CA SER A 34 2.63 22.99 0.97
C SER A 34 3.98 22.40 1.37
N GLY A 35 4.71 21.84 0.40
CA GLY A 35 6.02 21.22 0.61
C GLY A 35 5.96 19.76 1.09
N VAL A 36 4.77 19.18 1.27
CA VAL A 36 4.61 17.77 1.65
C VAL A 36 4.12 16.94 0.46
N ILE A 37 4.90 15.92 0.09
CA ILE A 37 4.51 14.92 -0.91
C ILE A 37 4.07 13.66 -0.18
N ALA A 38 2.82 13.25 -0.39
CA ALA A 38 2.32 11.98 0.08
C ALA A 38 1.47 11.31 -1.00
N ALA A 39 1.76 10.04 -1.26
CA ALA A 39 1.04 9.26 -2.27
C ALA A 39 -0.39 8.90 -1.85
N VAL A 40 -0.58 8.61 -0.56
CA VAL A 40 -1.83 8.09 0.00
C VAL A 40 -2.05 8.64 1.41
N PRO A 41 -3.30 8.83 1.86
CA PRO A 41 -3.57 9.22 3.24
C PRO A 41 -3.28 8.04 4.16
N PHE A 42 -2.64 8.29 5.32
CA PHE A 42 -2.30 7.25 6.29
C PHE A 42 -3.52 6.80 7.12
N ARG A 43 -4.51 6.19 6.47
CA ARG A 43 -5.74 5.69 7.07
C ARG A 43 -6.27 4.45 6.32
N GLY A 44 -7.13 3.68 6.98
CA GLY A 44 -7.77 2.49 6.40
C GLY A 44 -6.76 1.56 5.72
N ARG A 45 -7.07 1.10 4.50
CA ARG A 45 -6.23 0.16 3.75
C ARG A 45 -4.83 0.68 3.46
N ALA A 46 -4.65 1.98 3.25
CA ALA A 46 -3.32 2.54 3.01
C ALA A 46 -2.42 2.40 4.24
N ARG A 47 -2.98 2.66 5.44
CA ARG A 47 -2.30 2.40 6.71
C ARG A 47 -1.94 0.92 6.86
N ASP A 48 -2.90 0.02 6.65
CA ASP A 48 -2.67 -1.43 6.80
C ASP A 48 -1.53 -1.93 5.89
N VAL A 49 -1.48 -1.46 4.65
CA VAL A 49 -0.44 -1.80 3.68
C VAL A 49 0.94 -1.30 4.13
N VAL A 50 1.04 -0.07 4.63
CA VAL A 50 2.30 0.48 5.16
C VAL A 50 2.76 -0.28 6.41
N LEU A 51 1.83 -0.64 7.30
CA LEU A 51 2.14 -1.47 8.47
C LEU A 51 2.55 -2.89 8.08
N GLY A 52 1.93 -3.47 7.04
CA GLY A 52 2.33 -4.75 6.48
C GLY A 52 3.76 -4.73 5.94
N LEU A 53 4.18 -3.62 5.31
CA LEU A 53 5.57 -3.42 4.91
C LEU A 53 6.50 -3.30 6.13
N LYS A 54 6.17 -2.42 7.08
CA LYS A 54 7.04 -2.09 8.24
C LYS A 54 7.18 -3.24 9.23
N TYR A 55 6.06 -3.83 9.66
CA TYR A 55 6.02 -4.79 10.76
C TYR A 55 5.71 -6.21 10.28
N GLY A 56 5.03 -6.37 9.13
CA GLY A 56 4.69 -7.68 8.58
C GLY A 56 5.75 -8.28 7.65
N ASN A 57 6.92 -7.63 7.51
CA ASN A 57 7.99 -7.96 6.56
C ASN A 57 7.48 -8.22 5.13
N ARG A 58 6.39 -7.57 4.71
CA ARG A 58 5.80 -7.71 3.37
C ARG A 58 6.55 -6.84 2.36
N ARG A 59 7.86 -7.09 2.21
CA ARG A 59 8.78 -6.24 1.42
C ARG A 59 8.35 -6.04 -0.02
N ALA A 60 7.70 -7.03 -0.64
CA ALA A 60 7.21 -6.94 -2.02
C ALA A 60 6.19 -5.79 -2.24
N VAL A 61 5.56 -5.27 -1.17
CA VAL A 61 4.68 -4.10 -1.22
C VAL A 61 5.42 -2.82 -1.61
N SER A 62 6.73 -2.71 -1.33
CA SER A 62 7.50 -1.49 -1.54
C SER A 62 7.44 -1.00 -2.99
N ARG A 63 7.47 -1.90 -3.98
CA ARG A 63 7.37 -1.56 -5.40
C ARG A 63 6.05 -0.87 -5.74
N HIS A 64 4.96 -1.31 -5.11
CA HIS A 64 3.65 -0.68 -5.30
C HIS A 64 3.59 0.72 -4.69
N LEU A 65 4.11 0.88 -3.46
CA LEU A 65 4.17 2.19 -2.81
C LEU A 65 5.08 3.17 -3.55
N ALA A 66 6.24 2.69 -4.03
CA ALA A 66 7.16 3.48 -4.84
C ALA A 66 6.49 3.96 -6.14
N GLY A 67 5.76 3.10 -6.84
CA GLY A 67 5.01 3.49 -8.03
C GLY A 67 3.98 4.58 -7.77
N LEU A 68 3.32 4.58 -6.59
CA LEU A 68 2.39 5.65 -6.22
C LEU A 68 3.09 6.98 -5.92
N LEU A 69 4.29 6.94 -5.33
CA LEU A 69 5.09 8.14 -5.07
C LEU A 69 5.63 8.74 -6.38
N VAL A 70 6.17 7.92 -7.27
CA VAL A 70 6.71 8.37 -8.57
C VAL A 70 5.62 9.03 -9.41
N ASN A 71 4.40 8.47 -9.44
CA ASN A 71 3.27 9.06 -10.19
C ASN A 71 2.70 10.35 -9.55
N ARG A 72 3.21 10.77 -8.40
CA ARG A 72 2.79 11.99 -7.68
C ARG A 72 3.80 13.13 -7.78
N LEU A 73 5.04 12.82 -8.18
CA LEU A 73 6.08 13.78 -8.52
C LEU A 73 5.86 14.29 -9.94
#